data_AF-A0A5C8IXK6-F1
#
_entry.id   AF-A0A5C8IXK6-F1
#
_cell.length_a   1.000
_cell.length_b   1.000
_cell.length_c   1.000
_cell.angle_alpha   90.00
_cell.angle_beta   90.00
_cell.angle_gamma   90.00
#
_symmetry.space_group_name_H-M   'P 1'
#
loop_
_entity.id
_entity.type
_entity.pdbx_description
1 polymer ?
#
loop_
_entity_poly.entity_id
_entity_poly.type
_entity_poly.pdbx_seq_one_letter_code
_entity_poly.pdbx_strand_id
1 'polypeptide(L)'
;MPEHMQRRLIMLMCLRCGNVLETLHETELAFHLRISDSELADTKALFMQKGFIDDAWNLLNWDKRQFKSDSSTDRVRAYRNKNKASETLHETEVKRSSNALDTDTDTDTDKEDTSPSAAIVSLPTDRQPPCEYQAVVDLYNETLPELPSARLMTEKRKKAIKSFWTWVLTAKKSDGKPRATNSSEALGWIGEYFARARDNDFLMGRTPPTGQHANWRCDLDFLLTDKGKTQVIEKARAAA
;
A
#
# COMPACT_ATOMS: atom_id res chain seq x y z
N MET A 1 -39.77 -10.58 10.46
CA MET A 1 -39.21 -9.41 11.17
C MET A 1 -39.71 -8.18 10.42
N PRO A 2 -40.38 -7.23 11.10
CA PRO A 2 -40.89 -6.01 10.48
C PRO A 2 -39.79 -5.15 9.87
N GLU A 3 -40.14 -4.28 8.91
CA GLU A 3 -39.17 -3.41 8.22
C GLU A 3 -38.37 -2.52 9.17
N HIS A 4 -39.02 -1.89 10.16
CA HIS A 4 -38.35 -1.04 11.13
C HIS A 4 -37.27 -1.80 11.92
N MET A 5 -37.52 -3.07 12.26
CA MET A 5 -36.52 -3.92 12.92
C MET A 5 -35.36 -4.28 11.98
N GLN A 6 -35.62 -4.49 10.68
CA GLN A 6 -34.55 -4.73 9.71
C GLN A 6 -33.65 -3.49 9.56
N ARG A 7 -34.25 -2.30 9.50
CA ARG A 7 -33.50 -1.02 9.45
C ARG A 7 -32.64 -0.85 10.72
N ARG A 8 -33.20 -1.13 11.90
CA ARG A 8 -32.45 -1.09 13.17
C ARG A 8 -31.26 -2.06 13.17
N LEU A 9 -31.42 -3.27 12.61
CA LEU A 9 -30.32 -4.23 12.49
C LEU A 9 -29.19 -3.71 11.60
N ILE A 10 -29.52 -3.11 10.45
CA ILE A 10 -28.53 -2.50 9.55
C ILE A 10 -27.81 -1.34 10.25
N MET A 11 -28.55 -0.49 10.98
CA MET A 11 -27.94 0.61 11.73
C MET A 11 -26.94 0.10 12.79
N LEU A 12 -27.27 -0.97 13.52
CA LEU A 12 -26.32 -1.59 14.46
C LEU A 12 -25.06 -2.11 13.74
N MET A 13 -25.21 -2.71 12.55
CA MET A 13 -24.06 -3.14 11.74
C MET A 13 -23.19 -1.95 11.31
N CYS A 14 -23.79 -0.82 10.94
CA CYS A 14 -23.06 0.41 10.63
C CYS A 14 -22.31 0.97 11.85
N LEU A 15 -22.97 1.01 13.02
CA LEU A 15 -22.34 1.45 14.27
C LEU A 15 -21.17 0.55 14.69
N ARG A 16 -21.28 -0.76 14.44
CA ARG A 16 -20.20 -1.72 14.67
C ARG A 16 -19.03 -1.50 13.71
N CYS A 17 -19.30 -1.28 12.43
CA CYS A 17 -18.29 -0.98 11.42
C CYS A 17 -17.47 0.28 11.77
N GLY A 18 -18.13 1.31 12.33
CA GLY A 18 -17.47 2.52 12.81
C GLY A 18 -16.73 2.38 14.15
N ASN A 19 -16.66 1.18 14.75
CA ASN A 19 -16.13 0.94 16.10
C ASN A 19 -16.79 1.77 17.21
N VAL A 20 -18.02 2.25 16.99
CA VAL A 20 -18.77 3.06 17.97
C VAL A 20 -19.61 2.17 18.87
N LEU A 21 -20.08 1.02 18.36
CA LEU A 21 -21.03 0.16 19.08
C LEU A 21 -20.49 -0.37 20.43
N GLU A 22 -19.19 -0.63 20.54
CA GLU A 22 -18.58 -1.16 21.78
C GLU A 22 -18.51 -0.12 22.91
N THR A 23 -18.56 1.16 22.58
CA THR A 23 -18.38 2.26 23.54
C THR A 23 -19.68 2.89 23.99
N LEU A 24 -20.80 2.58 23.32
CA LEU A 24 -22.09 3.23 23.59
C LEU A 24 -22.84 2.56 24.74
N HIS A 25 -23.35 3.37 25.64
CA HIS A 25 -24.33 2.94 26.63
C HIS A 25 -25.73 2.81 26.01
N GLU A 26 -26.64 2.06 26.64
CA GLU A 26 -27.98 1.81 26.09
C GLU A 26 -28.78 3.09 25.83
N THR A 27 -28.61 4.11 26.67
CA THR A 27 -29.23 5.44 26.49
C THR A 27 -28.74 6.14 25.23
N GLU A 28 -27.48 5.95 24.84
CA GLU A 28 -26.91 6.53 23.63
C GLU A 28 -27.29 5.72 22.39
N LEU A 29 -27.48 4.39 22.53
CA LEU A 29 -27.99 3.54 21.46
C LEU A 29 -29.41 3.93 21.03
N ALA A 30 -30.31 4.21 21.97
CA ALA A 30 -31.64 4.72 21.67
C ALA A 30 -31.57 6.00 20.83
N PHE A 31 -30.68 6.93 21.21
CA PHE A 31 -30.44 8.17 20.47
C PHE A 31 -29.91 7.93 19.05
N HIS A 32 -28.89 7.09 18.89
CA HIS A 32 -28.33 6.77 17.58
C HIS A 32 -29.32 6.05 16.65
N LEU A 33 -30.17 5.20 17.22
CA LEU A 33 -31.24 4.51 16.49
C LEU A 33 -32.48 5.39 16.27
N ARG A 34 -32.55 6.56 16.92
CA ARG A 34 -33.68 7.51 16.90
C ARG A 34 -35.00 6.86 17.33
N ILE A 35 -34.96 6.11 18.43
CA ILE A 35 -36.10 5.41 19.01
C ILE A 35 -36.22 5.70 20.50
N SER A 36 -37.38 5.38 21.07
CA SER A 36 -37.58 5.44 22.53
C SER A 36 -36.92 4.26 23.26
N ASP A 37 -36.68 4.41 24.56
CA ASP A 37 -36.09 3.35 25.40
C ASP A 37 -36.97 2.08 25.45
N SER A 38 -38.29 2.24 25.41
CA SER A 38 -39.23 1.11 25.33
C SER A 38 -39.06 0.32 24.03
N GLU A 39 -38.90 1.02 22.90
CA GLU A 39 -38.68 0.36 21.61
C GLU A 39 -37.29 -0.27 21.50
N LEU A 40 -36.29 0.31 22.18
CA LEU A 40 -34.95 -0.27 22.28
C LEU A 40 -35.02 -1.61 23.01
N ALA A 41 -35.76 -1.70 24.13
CA ALA A 41 -35.96 -2.93 24.87
C ALA A 41 -36.63 -4.02 24.03
N ASP A 42 -37.68 -3.67 23.27
CA ASP A 42 -38.35 -4.59 22.34
C ASP A 42 -37.40 -5.07 21.23
N THR A 43 -36.57 -4.16 20.72
CA THR A 43 -35.56 -4.47 19.70
C THR A 43 -34.52 -5.43 20.25
N LYS A 44 -34.02 -5.18 21.48
CA LYS A 44 -33.05 -6.03 22.16
C LYS A 44 -33.59 -7.45 22.34
N ALA A 45 -34.81 -7.57 22.89
CA ALA A 45 -35.47 -8.85 23.10
C ALA A 45 -35.62 -9.65 21.80
N LEU A 46 -36.07 -9.00 20.72
CA LEU A 46 -36.24 -9.65 19.42
C LEU A 46 -34.90 -10.07 18.80
N PHE A 47 -33.87 -9.25 18.91
CA PHE A 47 -32.56 -9.54 18.32
C PHE A 47 -31.80 -10.61 19.08
N MET A 48 -31.91 -10.64 20.41
CA MET A 48 -31.41 -11.74 21.23
C MET A 48 -32.14 -13.05 20.91
N GLN A 49 -33.49 -13.04 20.83
CA GLN A 49 -34.28 -14.22 20.48
C GLN A 49 -33.86 -14.81 19.11
N LYS A 50 -33.51 -13.94 18.16
CA LYS A 50 -33.06 -14.34 16.82
C LYS A 50 -31.56 -14.63 16.71
N GLY A 51 -30.79 -14.43 17.78
CA GLY A 51 -29.35 -14.65 17.80
C GLY A 51 -28.56 -13.67 16.94
N PHE A 52 -29.02 -12.42 16.81
CA PHE A 52 -28.25 -11.36 16.16
C PHE A 52 -27.27 -10.66 17.10
N ILE A 53 -27.64 -10.52 18.38
CA ILE A 53 -26.84 -9.82 19.40
C ILE A 53 -26.76 -10.63 20.70
N ASP A 54 -25.78 -10.30 21.55
CA ASP A 54 -25.70 -10.72 22.96
C ASP A 54 -26.27 -9.66 23.93
N ASP A 55 -26.18 -9.93 25.23
CA ASP A 55 -26.63 -9.01 26.30
C ASP A 55 -25.92 -7.65 26.28
N ALA A 56 -24.71 -7.60 25.73
CA ALA A 56 -23.85 -6.43 25.64
C ALA A 56 -23.92 -5.72 24.27
N TRP A 57 -24.96 -6.00 23.47
CA TRP A 57 -25.16 -5.44 22.13
C TRP A 57 -24.09 -5.81 21.09
N ASN A 58 -23.25 -6.81 21.36
CA ASN A 58 -22.29 -7.29 20.36
C ASN A 58 -23.00 -8.11 19.30
N LEU A 59 -22.68 -7.84 18.03
CA LEU A 59 -23.24 -8.58 16.90
C LEU A 59 -22.62 -9.99 16.79
N LEU A 60 -23.47 -11.01 16.93
CA LEU A 60 -23.06 -12.40 16.78
C LEU A 60 -22.72 -12.73 15.32
N ASN A 61 -21.69 -13.56 15.13
CA ASN A 61 -21.16 -13.92 13.82
C ASN A 61 -20.71 -12.72 12.95
N TRP A 62 -20.42 -11.56 13.55
CA TRP A 62 -19.94 -10.38 12.83
C TRP A 62 -18.69 -10.68 12.00
N ASP A 63 -17.69 -11.33 12.60
CA ASP A 63 -16.41 -11.63 11.93
C ASP A 63 -16.58 -12.57 10.74
N LYS A 64 -17.57 -13.47 10.77
CA LYS A 64 -17.89 -14.34 9.63
C LYS A 64 -18.50 -13.57 8.45
N ARG A 65 -19.04 -12.38 8.71
CA ARG A 65 -19.64 -11.50 7.69
C ARG A 65 -18.62 -10.52 7.09
N GLN A 66 -17.48 -10.31 7.75
CA GLN A 66 -16.43 -9.43 7.24
C GLN A 66 -15.62 -10.15 6.16
N PHE A 67 -15.30 -9.45 5.07
CA PHE A 67 -14.30 -9.96 4.15
C PHE A 67 -12.91 -9.81 4.77
N LYS A 68 -11.97 -10.70 4.41
CA LYS A 68 -10.61 -10.67 4.99
C LYS A 68 -9.87 -9.34 4.75
N SER A 69 -10.25 -8.56 3.74
CA SER A 69 -9.70 -7.23 3.49
C SER A 69 -10.19 -6.16 4.47
N ASP A 70 -11.36 -6.36 5.07
CA ASP A 70 -12.05 -5.33 5.85
C ASP A 70 -11.50 -5.27 7.29
N SER A 71 -10.92 -6.38 7.76
CA SER A 71 -10.17 -6.40 9.01
C SER A 71 -8.74 -5.89 8.78
N SER A 72 -8.52 -4.60 9.04
CA SER A 72 -7.17 -4.03 9.05
C SER A 72 -6.36 -4.37 10.32
N THR A 73 -6.95 -5.11 11.26
CA THR A 73 -6.41 -5.41 12.59
C THR A 73 -5.05 -6.08 12.54
N ASP A 74 -4.88 -7.11 11.71
CA ASP A 74 -3.60 -7.83 11.60
C ASP A 74 -2.51 -6.98 10.95
N ARG A 75 -2.89 -6.18 9.94
CA ARG A 75 -2.01 -5.24 9.26
C ARG A 75 -1.52 -4.15 10.21
N VAL A 76 -2.42 -3.57 11.00
CA VAL A 76 -2.10 -2.54 12.00
C VAL A 76 -1.28 -3.14 13.15
N ARG A 77 -1.58 -4.36 13.59
CA ARG A 77 -0.78 -5.08 14.60
C ARG A 77 0.63 -5.35 14.11
N ALA A 78 0.80 -5.81 12.87
CA ALA A 78 2.12 -6.02 12.26
C ALA A 78 2.93 -4.71 12.16
N TYR A 79 2.29 -3.61 11.76
CA TYR A 79 2.91 -2.29 11.73
C TYR A 79 3.35 -1.84 13.14
N ARG A 80 2.47 -1.94 14.14
CA ARG A 80 2.78 -1.59 15.54
C ARG A 80 3.91 -2.44 16.10
N ASN A 81 3.91 -3.74 15.85
CA ASN A 81 4.98 -4.64 16.30
C ASN A 81 6.32 -4.32 15.62
N LYS A 82 6.30 -3.94 14.32
CA LYS A 82 7.50 -3.52 13.60
C LYS A 82 8.08 -2.22 14.16
N ASN A 83 7.25 -1.24 14.51
CA ASN A 83 7.70 -0.01 15.14
C ASN A 83 8.24 -0.24 16.57
N LYS A 84 7.59 -1.10 17.36
CA LYS A 84 8.10 -1.50 18.70
C LYS A 84 9.43 -2.24 18.61
N ALA A 85 9.61 -3.12 17.62
CA ALA A 85 10.87 -3.83 17.44
C ALA A 85 12.02 -2.90 17.00
N SER A 86 11.72 -1.82 16.26
CA SER A 86 12.72 -0.81 15.89
C SER A 86 13.09 0.15 17.02
N GLU A 87 12.27 0.26 18.07
CA GLU A 87 12.58 1.08 19.27
C GLU A 87 13.58 0.42 20.23
N THR A 88 13.91 -0.87 20.06
CA THR A 88 14.88 -1.58 20.93
C THR A 88 16.36 -1.29 20.64
N LEU A 89 16.68 -0.21 19.92
CA LEU A 89 18.05 0.27 19.72
C LEU A 89 18.22 1.66 20.35
N HIS A 90 18.73 1.64 21.59
CA HIS A 90 19.40 2.73 22.33
C HIS A 90 18.76 4.14 22.30
N GLU A 91 18.02 4.44 23.37
CA GLU A 91 17.91 5.70 24.12
C GLU A 91 18.33 7.02 23.45
N THR A 92 17.35 7.89 23.18
CA THR A 92 17.33 9.26 23.69
C THR A 92 15.89 9.78 23.66
N GLU A 93 15.30 9.95 24.85
CA GLU A 93 14.00 10.61 25.02
C GLU A 93 14.06 12.04 24.50
N VAL A 94 13.43 12.30 23.35
CA VAL A 94 13.07 13.66 22.95
C VAL A 94 11.61 13.87 23.30
N LYS A 95 11.36 14.59 24.42
CA LYS A 95 10.07 15.21 24.74
C LYS A 95 9.57 15.98 23.52
N ARG A 96 8.54 15.49 22.83
CA ARG A 96 7.79 16.28 21.85
C ARG A 96 6.57 16.88 22.53
N SER A 97 6.63 18.17 22.82
CA SER A 97 5.45 19.00 23.01
C SER A 97 5.00 19.50 21.65
N SER A 98 3.81 19.08 21.19
CA SER A 98 2.78 19.98 20.65
C SER A 98 1.71 19.19 19.89
N ASN A 99 0.46 19.49 20.23
CA ASN A 99 -0.72 19.26 19.42
C ASN A 99 -0.52 19.88 18.03
N ALA A 100 -0.41 19.05 16.98
CA ALA A 100 -0.53 19.50 15.61
C ALA A 100 -1.74 18.79 14.99
N LEU A 101 -2.63 19.56 14.37
CA LEU A 101 -3.80 19.07 13.64
C LEU A 101 -3.34 18.12 12.53
N ASP A 102 -3.90 16.92 12.54
CA ASP A 102 -3.72 15.89 11.52
C ASP A 102 -4.38 16.37 10.23
N THR A 103 -3.58 16.78 9.24
CA THR A 103 -4.09 17.10 7.90
C THR A 103 -3.99 15.85 7.08
N ASP A 104 -5.13 15.20 6.85
CA ASP A 104 -5.31 14.09 5.93
C ASP A 104 -4.64 14.42 4.58
N THR A 105 -3.48 13.80 4.36
CA THR A 105 -2.87 13.72 3.03
C THR A 105 -3.03 12.28 2.57
N ASP A 106 -4.10 12.04 1.81
CA ASP A 106 -4.31 10.83 1.04
C ASP A 106 -3.09 10.57 0.16
N THR A 107 -2.20 9.71 0.64
CA THR A 107 -1.14 9.12 -0.16
C THR A 107 -1.52 7.67 -0.38
N ASP A 108 -2.12 7.41 -1.55
CA ASP A 108 -2.33 6.08 -2.11
C ASP A 108 -1.03 5.28 -1.99
N THR A 109 -0.98 4.44 -0.97
CA THR A 109 0.13 3.52 -0.73
C THR A 109 -0.30 2.19 -1.31
N ASP A 110 0.13 1.94 -2.54
CA ASP A 110 0.09 0.61 -3.16
C ASP A 110 0.79 -0.39 -2.22
N LYS A 111 -0.03 -1.23 -1.57
CA LYS A 111 0.43 -2.34 -0.73
C LYS A 111 0.67 -3.55 -1.62
N GLU A 112 1.92 -3.79 -1.96
CA GLU A 112 2.37 -5.15 -2.28
C GLU A 112 2.87 -5.84 -1.02
N ASP A 113 2.17 -6.93 -0.70
CA ASP A 113 2.39 -7.85 0.41
C ASP A 113 3.86 -8.23 0.59
N THR A 114 4.29 -8.32 1.85
CA THR A 114 5.62 -8.82 2.23
C THR A 114 5.47 -9.76 3.42
N SER A 115 5.81 -11.03 3.23
CA SER A 115 6.21 -11.92 4.33
C SER A 115 7.71 -11.72 4.62
N PRO A 116 8.15 -11.84 5.89
CA PRO A 116 9.48 -11.40 6.32
C PRO A 116 10.56 -12.47 6.07
N SER A 117 11.78 -12.03 5.74
CA SER A 117 12.97 -12.89 5.73
C SER A 117 13.96 -12.37 6.77
N ALA A 118 14.26 -13.22 7.75
CA ALA A 118 15.42 -13.12 8.62
C ALA A 118 16.68 -13.54 7.86
N ALA A 119 17.82 -13.02 8.32
CA ALA A 119 19.09 -13.03 7.62
C ALA A 119 19.84 -14.39 7.64
N ILE A 120 20.76 -14.46 6.66
CA ILE A 120 22.03 -15.22 6.54
C ILE A 120 22.01 -16.64 5.92
N VAL A 121 22.89 -16.75 4.90
CA VAL A 121 23.58 -17.90 4.27
C VAL A 121 22.87 -18.61 3.10
N SER A 122 23.56 -18.48 1.97
CA SER A 122 23.43 -19.09 0.65
C SER A 122 23.28 -20.62 0.64
N LEU A 123 22.37 -21.11 -0.22
CA LEU A 123 22.55 -22.18 -1.24
C LEU A 123 21.23 -22.35 -2.06
N PRO A 124 21.27 -22.93 -3.27
CA PRO A 124 20.65 -22.33 -4.45
C PRO A 124 19.22 -22.84 -4.68
N THR A 125 18.30 -21.91 -4.91
CA THR A 125 16.98 -22.21 -5.47
C THR A 125 16.75 -21.38 -6.73
N ASP A 126 16.80 -22.08 -7.85
CA ASP A 126 16.36 -21.74 -9.21
C ASP A 126 16.80 -20.41 -9.87
N ARG A 127 17.88 -20.54 -10.66
CA ARG A 127 18.12 -19.99 -12.02
C ARG A 127 17.93 -18.51 -12.34
N GLN A 128 17.61 -17.61 -11.41
CA GLN A 128 17.62 -16.18 -11.72
C GLN A 128 18.97 -15.54 -11.34
N PRO A 129 19.60 -14.79 -12.26
CA PRO A 129 20.85 -14.10 -11.97
C PRO A 129 20.66 -13.12 -10.80
N PRO A 130 21.67 -13.00 -9.91
CA PRO A 130 21.61 -12.12 -8.75
C PRO A 130 21.35 -10.67 -9.19
N CYS A 131 20.47 -9.99 -8.47
CA CYS A 131 20.10 -8.60 -8.77
C CYS A 131 21.27 -7.66 -8.47
N GLU A 132 21.76 -6.95 -9.48
CA GLU A 132 22.86 -6.00 -9.37
C GLU A 132 22.37 -4.59 -9.02
N TYR A 133 22.07 -4.37 -7.74
CA TYR A 133 21.48 -3.11 -7.26
C TYR A 133 22.29 -1.86 -7.62
N GLN A 134 23.60 -1.90 -7.39
CA GLN A 134 24.47 -0.75 -7.60
C GLN A 134 24.60 -0.44 -9.09
N ALA A 135 24.79 -1.46 -9.94
CA ALA A 135 24.89 -1.29 -11.38
C ALA A 135 23.63 -0.64 -11.98
N VAL A 136 22.44 -0.98 -11.49
CA VAL A 136 21.18 -0.33 -11.95
C VAL A 136 21.14 1.14 -11.56
N VAL A 137 21.60 1.50 -10.36
CA VAL A 137 21.65 2.89 -9.88
C VAL A 137 22.69 3.71 -10.65
N ASP A 138 23.87 3.12 -10.87
CA ASP A 138 24.95 3.77 -11.63
C ASP A 138 24.48 4.02 -13.06
N LEU A 139 23.87 3.02 -13.70
CA LEU A 139 23.30 3.14 -15.03
C LEU A 139 22.21 4.22 -15.11
N TYR A 140 21.34 4.33 -14.10
CA TYR A 140 20.37 5.42 -14.02
C TYR A 140 21.04 6.80 -13.96
N ASN A 141 22.01 6.97 -13.05
CA ASN A 141 22.70 8.25 -12.87
C ASN A 141 23.54 8.64 -14.10
N GLU A 142 24.11 7.66 -14.80
CA GLU A 142 24.89 7.87 -16.04
C GLU A 142 24.00 8.22 -17.23
N THR A 143 22.88 7.53 -17.40
CA THR A 143 21.97 7.71 -18.55
C THR A 143 21.06 8.94 -18.42
N LEU A 144 20.66 9.27 -17.18
CA LEU A 144 19.71 10.34 -16.86
C LEU A 144 20.30 11.35 -15.86
N PRO A 145 21.43 12.02 -16.17
CA PRO A 145 22.07 12.97 -15.26
C PRO A 145 21.23 14.25 -15.03
N GLU A 146 20.24 14.51 -15.89
CA GLU A 146 19.30 15.64 -15.78
C GLU A 146 18.26 15.42 -14.65
N LEU A 147 18.02 14.17 -14.25
CA LEU A 147 17.06 13.82 -13.19
C LEU A 147 17.75 13.78 -11.81
N PRO A 148 16.98 13.83 -10.70
CA PRO A 148 17.52 13.72 -9.35
C PRO A 148 18.33 12.45 -9.15
N SER A 149 19.63 12.59 -8.86
CA SER A 149 20.53 11.44 -8.73
C SER A 149 20.17 10.55 -7.54
N ALA A 150 20.13 9.24 -7.77
CA ALA A 150 19.91 8.26 -6.73
C ALA A 150 21.22 7.98 -5.97
N ARG A 151 21.40 8.61 -4.80
CA ARG A 151 22.62 8.47 -3.97
C ARG A 151 22.47 7.50 -2.80
N LEU A 152 21.26 7.35 -2.27
CA LEU A 152 21.00 6.52 -1.09
C LEU A 152 20.35 5.20 -1.49
N MET A 153 20.91 4.10 -1.00
CA MET A 153 20.38 2.75 -1.22
C MET A 153 19.45 2.34 -0.07
N THR A 154 18.28 2.95 -0.01
CA THR A 154 17.26 2.62 1.01
C THR A 154 16.68 1.24 0.77
N GLU A 155 16.15 0.59 1.81
CA GLU A 155 15.49 -0.71 1.68
C GLU A 155 14.29 -0.68 0.73
N LYS A 156 13.55 0.45 0.70
CA LYS A 156 12.46 0.68 -0.25
C LYS A 156 12.97 0.64 -1.69
N ARG A 157 14.09 1.32 -1.96
CA ARG A 157 14.71 1.36 -3.30
C ARG A 157 15.27 0.00 -3.71
N LYS A 158 15.93 -0.72 -2.80
CA LYS A 158 16.37 -2.10 -3.06
C LYS A 158 15.19 -2.99 -3.45
N LYS A 159 14.07 -2.91 -2.73
CA LYS A 159 12.87 -3.69 -3.06
C LYS A 159 12.32 -3.32 -4.45
N ALA A 160 12.26 -2.02 -4.78
CA ALA A 160 11.81 -1.55 -6.09
C ALA A 160 12.72 -2.06 -7.22
N ILE A 161 14.05 -1.93 -7.06
CA ILE A 161 15.03 -2.42 -8.03
C ILE A 161 14.91 -3.94 -8.19
N LYS A 162 14.76 -4.69 -7.09
CA LYS A 162 14.60 -6.15 -7.15
C LYS A 162 13.34 -6.55 -7.92
N SER A 163 12.21 -5.91 -7.61
CA SER A 163 10.94 -6.17 -8.31
C SER A 163 11.06 -5.87 -9.80
N PHE A 164 11.67 -4.74 -10.14
CA PHE A 164 11.94 -4.36 -11.52
C PHE A 164 12.87 -5.35 -12.23
N TRP A 165 13.96 -5.76 -11.59
CA TRP A 165 14.90 -6.75 -12.11
C TRP A 165 14.23 -8.09 -12.41
N THR A 166 13.44 -8.61 -11.46
CA THR A 166 12.65 -9.82 -11.67
C THR A 166 11.64 -9.64 -12.81
N TRP A 167 10.99 -8.48 -12.90
CA TRP A 167 10.08 -8.18 -14.00
C TRP A 167 10.81 -8.18 -15.36
N VAL A 168 12.02 -7.63 -15.46
CA VAL A 168 12.83 -7.68 -16.69
C VAL A 168 13.14 -9.12 -17.09
N LEU A 169 13.51 -9.98 -16.13
CA LEU A 169 13.82 -11.38 -16.42
C LEU A 169 12.60 -12.25 -16.75
N THR A 170 11.41 -11.86 -16.30
CA THR A 170 10.19 -12.69 -16.42
C THR A 170 9.20 -12.19 -17.47
N ALA A 171 9.19 -10.88 -17.75
CA ALA A 171 8.28 -10.30 -18.73
C ALA A 171 8.65 -10.75 -20.14
N LYS A 172 7.63 -11.15 -20.90
CA LYS A 172 7.77 -11.56 -22.30
C LYS A 172 7.68 -10.35 -23.22
N LYS A 173 8.53 -10.28 -24.25
CA LYS A 173 8.40 -9.33 -25.35
C LYS A 173 7.24 -9.75 -26.29
N SER A 174 6.89 -8.90 -27.25
CA SER A 174 5.96 -9.24 -28.34
C SER A 174 6.32 -10.53 -29.07
N ASP A 175 7.62 -10.85 -29.17
CA ASP A 175 8.15 -12.07 -29.78
C ASP A 175 8.05 -13.32 -28.87
N GLY A 176 7.42 -13.22 -27.69
CA GLY A 176 7.20 -14.34 -26.76
C GLY A 176 8.43 -14.79 -25.95
N LYS A 177 9.63 -14.31 -26.29
CA LYS A 177 10.88 -14.54 -25.54
C LYS A 177 10.97 -13.63 -24.29
N PRO A 178 11.63 -14.07 -23.21
CA PRO A 178 11.93 -13.21 -22.06
C PRO A 178 12.81 -12.04 -22.48
N ARG A 179 12.69 -10.88 -21.81
CA ARG A 179 13.49 -9.68 -22.16
C ARG A 179 14.98 -9.84 -21.86
N ALA A 180 15.34 -10.67 -20.87
CA ALA A 180 16.71 -11.02 -20.55
C ALA A 180 16.79 -12.42 -19.94
N THR A 181 17.90 -13.11 -20.19
CA THR A 181 18.19 -14.43 -19.61
C THR A 181 19.36 -14.42 -18.62
N ASN A 182 20.22 -13.42 -18.73
CA ASN A 182 21.41 -13.25 -17.90
C ASN A 182 21.53 -11.82 -17.36
N SER A 183 22.46 -11.61 -16.42
CA SER A 183 22.65 -10.31 -15.76
C SER A 183 23.04 -9.20 -16.75
N SER A 184 23.91 -9.51 -17.71
CA SER A 184 24.39 -8.53 -18.71
C SER A 184 23.28 -8.09 -19.66
N GLU A 185 22.44 -9.02 -20.10
CA GLU A 185 21.25 -8.72 -20.92
C GLU A 185 20.23 -7.90 -20.14
N ALA A 186 20.05 -8.18 -18.84
CA ALA A 186 19.16 -7.42 -18.00
C ALA A 186 19.65 -5.97 -17.87
N LEU A 187 20.93 -5.74 -17.59
CA LEU A 187 21.51 -4.40 -17.55
C LEU A 187 21.44 -3.69 -18.90
N GLY A 188 21.72 -4.39 -20.00
CA GLY A 188 21.58 -3.83 -21.35
C GLY A 188 20.15 -3.36 -21.62
N TRP A 189 19.16 -4.19 -21.28
CA TRP A 189 17.75 -3.84 -21.43
C TRP A 189 17.34 -2.66 -20.53
N ILE A 190 17.80 -2.64 -19.28
CA ILE A 190 17.55 -1.53 -18.34
C ILE A 190 18.17 -0.22 -18.87
N GLY A 191 19.35 -0.29 -19.48
CA GLY A 191 19.98 0.85 -20.13
C GLY A 191 19.13 1.40 -21.27
N GLU A 192 18.62 0.53 -22.15
CA GLU A 192 17.68 0.95 -23.20
C GLU A 192 16.36 1.49 -22.62
N TYR A 193 15.90 0.95 -21.49
CA TYR A 193 14.71 1.45 -20.81
C TYR A 193 14.91 2.88 -20.33
N PHE A 194 16.05 3.19 -19.69
CA PHE A 194 16.37 4.57 -19.29
C PHE A 194 16.62 5.48 -20.49
N ALA A 195 17.23 4.99 -21.57
CA ALA A 195 17.36 5.76 -22.81
C ALA A 195 15.98 6.15 -23.38
N ARG A 196 15.00 5.22 -23.40
CA ARG A 196 13.62 5.54 -23.79
C ARG A 196 12.96 6.54 -22.84
N ALA A 197 13.24 6.45 -21.54
CA ALA A 197 12.75 7.43 -20.58
C ALA A 197 13.29 8.84 -20.86
N ARG A 198 14.54 8.95 -21.36
CA ARG A 198 15.18 10.21 -21.74
C ARG A 198 14.50 10.93 -22.91
N ASP A 199 13.95 10.15 -23.84
CA ASP A 199 13.23 10.67 -25.01
C ASP A 199 11.80 11.11 -24.69
N ASN A 200 11.32 10.86 -23.46
CA ASN A 200 9.99 11.24 -23.03
C ASN A 200 10.00 12.64 -22.37
N ASP A 201 9.47 13.63 -23.07
CA ASP A 201 9.42 15.02 -22.60
C ASP A 201 8.64 15.23 -21.30
N PHE A 202 7.66 14.38 -21.01
CA PHE A 202 6.92 14.42 -19.74
C PHE A 202 7.79 13.92 -18.59
N LEU A 203 8.46 12.78 -18.75
CA LEU A 203 9.33 12.21 -17.72
C LEU A 203 10.55 13.10 -17.45
N MET A 204 11.10 13.72 -18.49
CA MET A 204 12.24 14.64 -18.36
C MET A 204 11.85 16.05 -17.90
N GLY A 205 10.56 16.31 -17.62
CA GLY A 205 10.10 17.62 -17.14
C GLY A 205 10.25 18.75 -18.15
N ARG A 206 10.34 18.42 -19.45
CA ARG A 206 10.41 19.39 -20.57
C ARG A 206 9.02 19.92 -20.94
N THR A 207 7.97 19.18 -20.60
CA THR A 207 6.59 19.65 -20.69
C THR A 207 6.24 20.49 -19.46
N PRO A 208 5.70 21.71 -19.62
CA PRO A 208 5.36 22.58 -18.48
C PRO A 208 4.29 21.91 -17.62
N PRO A 209 4.54 21.71 -16.32
CA PRO A 209 3.58 21.09 -15.43
C PRO A 209 2.43 22.04 -15.14
N THR A 210 1.19 21.55 -15.24
CA THR A 210 -0.03 22.32 -15.01
C THR A 210 -0.69 21.93 -13.69
N GLY A 211 -1.23 22.92 -12.97
CA GLY A 211 -2.03 22.71 -11.75
C GLY A 211 -1.23 22.14 -10.56
N GLN A 212 -1.78 21.13 -9.89
CA GLN A 212 -1.27 20.58 -8.62
C GLN A 212 0.09 19.85 -8.73
N HIS A 213 0.60 19.63 -9.95
CA HIS A 213 1.86 18.91 -10.19
C HIS A 213 3.02 19.83 -10.64
N ALA A 214 2.93 21.15 -10.41
CA ALA A 214 3.95 22.14 -10.81
C ALA A 214 5.39 21.78 -10.39
N ASN A 215 5.54 21.18 -9.21
CA ASN A 215 6.85 20.82 -8.64
C ASN A 215 7.23 19.35 -8.87
N TRP A 216 6.42 18.59 -9.60
CA TRP A 216 6.70 17.18 -9.83
C TRP A 216 7.95 17.02 -10.70
N ARG A 217 8.79 16.05 -10.33
CA ARG A 217 9.96 15.62 -11.08
C ARG A 217 10.03 14.11 -11.04
N CYS A 218 10.38 13.52 -12.17
CA CYS A 218 10.62 12.09 -12.26
C CYS A 218 11.91 11.73 -11.49
N ASP A 219 11.89 10.66 -10.71
CA ASP A 219 13.04 10.08 -10.04
C ASP A 219 13.16 8.59 -10.36
N LEU A 220 14.27 7.97 -9.92
CA LEU A 220 14.47 6.52 -10.09
C LEU A 220 13.30 5.73 -9.51
N ASP A 221 12.81 6.12 -8.34
CA ASP A 221 11.77 5.34 -7.64
C ASP A 221 10.46 5.32 -8.44
N PHE A 222 10.07 6.44 -9.08
CA PHE A 222 8.91 6.51 -9.97
C PHE A 222 9.09 5.65 -11.23
N LEU A 223 10.25 5.68 -11.88
CA LEU A 223 10.50 4.89 -13.10
C LEU A 223 10.34 3.38 -12.84
N LEU A 224 10.72 2.92 -11.65
CA LEU A 224 10.61 1.51 -11.28
C LEU A 224 9.18 1.07 -10.95
N THR A 225 8.22 1.99 -10.81
CA THR A 225 6.80 1.67 -10.59
C THR A 225 6.11 1.23 -11.88
N ASP A 226 4.94 0.58 -11.77
CA ASP A 226 4.17 0.19 -12.96
C ASP A 226 3.70 1.40 -13.78
N LYS A 227 3.29 2.50 -13.14
CA LYS A 227 2.97 3.75 -13.83
C LYS A 227 4.17 4.28 -14.63
N GLY A 228 5.37 4.24 -14.03
CA GLY A 228 6.61 4.61 -14.70
C GLY A 228 6.91 3.71 -15.90
N LYS A 229 6.82 2.39 -15.72
CA LYS A 229 6.98 1.39 -16.80
C LYS A 229 6.02 1.66 -17.96
N THR A 230 4.74 1.88 -17.70
CA THR A 230 3.74 2.21 -18.73
C THR A 230 4.12 3.48 -19.49
N GLN A 231 4.52 4.55 -18.79
CA GLN A 231 4.93 5.81 -19.43
C GLN A 231 6.15 5.64 -20.34
N VAL A 232 7.15 4.85 -19.92
CA VAL A 232 8.36 4.62 -20.71
C VAL A 232 8.11 3.65 -21.87
N ILE A 233 7.32 2.60 -21.68
CA ILE A 233 7.16 1.54 -22.69
C ILE A 233 6.11 1.91 -23.74
N GLU A 234 5.01 2.52 -23.33
CA GLU A 234 3.88 2.79 -24.23
C GLU A 234 3.88 4.20 -24.80
N LYS A 235 4.41 5.19 -24.05
CA LYS A 235 4.28 6.61 -24.38
C LYS A 235 5.57 7.30 -24.76
N ALA A 236 6.74 6.71 -24.47
CA ALA A 236 7.98 7.17 -25.08
C ALA A 236 7.93 6.79 -26.57
N ARG A 237 8.17 7.76 -27.46
CA ARG A 237 8.32 7.45 -28.89
C ARG A 237 9.42 6.41 -29.04
N ALA A 238 9.16 5.34 -29.79
CA ALA A 238 10.21 4.42 -30.16
C ALA A 238 11.30 5.21 -30.90
N ALA A 239 12.55 5.10 -30.44
CA ALA A 239 13.70 5.52 -31.24
C ALA A 239 13.60 4.79 -32.59
N ALA A 240 13.36 5.57 -33.65
CA ALA A 240 13.24 5.10 -35.03
C ALA A 240 14.62 4.70 -35.57
#